data_AF-A0A7K2Q9E0-F1
#
_entry.id   AF-A0A7K2Q9E0-F1
#
_cell.length_a   1.000
_cell.length_b   1.000
_cell.length_c   1.000
_cell.angle_alpha   90.00
_cell.angle_beta   90.00
_cell.angle_gamma   90.00
#
_symmetry.space_group_name_H-M   'P 1'
#
loop_
_entity.id
_entity.type
_entity.pdbx_description
1 polymer ?
#
loop_
_entity_poly.entity_id
_entity_poly.type
_entity_poly.pdbx_seq_one_letter_code
_entity_poly.pdbx_strand_id
1 'polypeptide(L)'
;MAWRADPYSDALRAGRGPLFLRRSDGWLLPLEVERWCAEADAADATVLARCEGPVLDLGCGPGRLVAALARLGQPALGVDVTPEAVA
;
A
#
# COMPACT_ATOMS: atom_id res chain seq x y z
N MET A 1 -10.77 2.94 23.32
CA MET A 1 -10.90 4.15 22.49
C MET A 1 -10.80 3.69 21.04
N ALA A 2 -11.91 3.73 20.30
CA ALA A 2 -12.02 3.06 19.02
C ALA A 2 -11.28 3.88 17.93
N TRP A 3 -10.27 3.29 17.31
CA TRP A 3 -9.59 3.76 16.09
C TRP A 3 -10.53 3.67 14.88
N ARG A 4 -11.75 4.23 14.98
CA ARG A 4 -12.71 4.19 13.89
C ARG A 4 -12.36 5.29 12.90
N ALA A 5 -11.83 4.83 11.76
CA ALA A 5 -11.50 5.62 10.57
C ALA A 5 -10.55 6.78 10.87
N ASP A 6 -9.27 6.46 11.00
CA ASP A 6 -8.25 7.49 10.92
C ASP A 6 -8.07 7.94 9.45
N PRO A 7 -7.55 9.15 9.20
CA PRO A 7 -7.43 9.72 7.85
C PRO A 7 -6.75 8.82 6.82
N TYR A 8 -5.89 7.88 7.24
CA TYR A 8 -5.26 6.92 6.35
C TYR A 8 -6.27 5.89 5.83
N SER A 9 -7.05 5.26 6.71
CA SER A 9 -8.10 4.30 6.31
C SER A 9 -9.11 4.91 5.33
N ASP A 10 -9.52 6.17 5.54
CA ASP A 10 -10.45 6.85 4.65
C ASP A 10 -9.84 7.16 3.28
N ALA A 11 -8.57 7.57 3.24
CA ALA A 11 -7.86 7.83 1.99
C ALA A 11 -7.66 6.54 1.17
N LEU A 12 -7.29 5.42 1.84
CA LEU A 12 -7.18 4.12 1.20
C LEU A 12 -8.52 3.66 0.62
N ARG A 13 -9.61 3.76 1.40
CA ARG A 13 -10.96 3.39 0.92
C ARG A 13 -11.40 4.24 -0.26
N ALA A 14 -11.07 5.53 -0.27
CA ALA A 14 -11.40 6.44 -1.37
C ALA A 14 -10.48 6.26 -2.60
N GLY A 15 -9.33 5.58 -2.43
CA GLY A 15 -8.27 5.43 -3.42
C GLY A 15 -7.59 6.74 -3.81
N ARG A 16 -7.76 7.81 -3.01
CA ARG A 16 -7.30 9.16 -3.35
C ARG A 16 -7.10 10.03 -2.11
N GLY A 17 -6.27 11.05 -2.28
CA GLY A 17 -6.00 12.05 -1.25
C GLY A 17 -7.09 13.13 -1.14
N PRO A 18 -6.79 14.24 -0.44
CA PRO A 18 -5.47 14.57 0.10
C PRO A 18 -5.18 13.88 1.44
N LEU A 19 -3.97 13.32 1.58
CA LEU A 19 -3.44 12.82 2.84
C LEU A 19 -2.03 13.38 3.06
N PHE A 20 -1.71 13.75 4.29
CA PHE A 20 -0.42 14.34 4.64
C PHE A 20 0.20 13.66 5.84
N LEU A 21 1.52 13.44 5.79
CA LEU A 21 2.31 13.15 6.99
C LEU A 21 2.70 14.48 7.65
N ARG A 22 2.25 14.69 8.89
CA ARG A 22 2.58 15.86 9.68
C ARG A 22 3.77 15.57 10.59
N ARG A 23 4.84 16.34 10.45
CA ARG A 23 6.01 16.32 11.35
C ARG A 23 5.76 17.18 12.60
N SER A 24 6.56 16.95 13.64
CA SER A 24 6.49 17.69 14.91
C SER A 24 6.83 19.19 14.77
N ASP A 25 7.60 19.56 13.75
CA ASP A 25 7.92 20.94 13.39
C ASP A 25 6.79 21.65 12.60
N GLY A 26 5.66 20.97 12.38
CA GLY A 26 4.51 21.49 11.66
C GLY A 26 4.57 21.33 10.14
N TRP A 27 5.65 20.77 9.59
CA TRP A 27 5.75 20.50 8.16
C TRP A 27 4.75 19.41 7.71
N LEU A 28 4.18 19.58 6.52
CA LEU A 28 3.23 18.67 5.89
C LEU A 28 3.82 18.09 4.61
N LEU A 29 3.97 16.76 4.58
CA LEU A 29 4.35 16.01 3.38
C LEU A 29 3.11 15.44 2.72
N PRO A 30 2.77 15.81 1.47
CA PRO A 30 1.72 15.12 0.74
C PRO A 30 2.11 13.65 0.51
N LEU A 31 1.15 12.75 0.73
CA LEU A 31 1.29 11.33 0.50
C LEU A 31 0.61 10.95 -0.83
N GLU A 32 1.24 10.06 -1.58
CA GLU A 32 0.82 9.68 -2.93
C GLU A 32 -0.20 8.52 -2.91
N VAL A 33 -1.37 8.74 -2.29
CA VAL A 33 -2.39 7.70 -2.09
C VAL A 33 -2.83 7.05 -3.40
N GLU A 34 -3.06 7.87 -4.43
CA GLU A 34 -3.46 7.40 -5.77
C GLU A 34 -2.41 6.46 -6.36
N ARG A 35 -1.12 6.73 -6.14
CA ARG A 35 -0.02 5.86 -6.59
C ARG A 35 0.02 4.57 -5.78
N TRP A 36 -0.32 4.59 -4.49
CA TRP A 36 -0.39 3.40 -3.65
C TRP A 36 -1.52 2.46 -4.08
N CYS A 37 -2.66 3.03 -4.46
CA CYS A 37 -3.83 2.30 -4.93
C CYS A 37 -3.78 1.93 -6.42
N ALA A 38 -2.85 2.50 -7.19
CA ALA A 38 -2.65 2.14 -8.59
C ALA A 38 -1.96 0.77 -8.76
N GLU A 39 -1.96 0.27 -10.00
CA GLU A 39 -1.18 -0.90 -10.35
C GLU A 39 0.33 -0.67 -10.15
N ALA A 40 1.06 -1.79 -9.96
CA ALA A 40 2.51 -1.75 -9.83
C ALA A 40 3.17 -1.10 -11.06
N ASP A 41 4.06 -0.14 -10.81
CA ASP A 41 4.74 0.64 -11.84
C ASP A 41 6.10 0.03 -12.25
N ALA A 42 6.82 0.71 -13.15
CA ALA A 42 8.13 0.26 -13.60
C ALA A 42 9.18 0.21 -12.47
N ALA A 43 9.06 1.07 -11.45
CA ALA A 43 9.95 1.02 -10.29
C ALA A 43 9.64 -0.19 -9.42
N ASP A 44 8.36 -0.49 -9.20
CA ASP A 44 7.92 -1.69 -8.47
C ASP A 44 8.43 -2.96 -9.17
N ALA A 45 8.37 -3.03 -10.51
CA ALA A 45 8.87 -4.17 -11.27
C ALA A 45 10.35 -4.48 -11.00
N THR A 46 11.17 -3.47 -10.70
CA THR A 46 12.58 -3.69 -10.32
C THR A 46 12.71 -4.45 -9.00
N VAL A 47 11.81 -4.22 -8.05
CA VAL A 47 11.76 -4.93 -6.77
C VAL A 47 11.26 -6.35 -6.99
N LEU A 48 10.16 -6.50 -7.75
CA LEU A 48 9.55 -7.81 -8.01
C LEU A 48 10.48 -8.78 -8.74
N ALA A 49 11.35 -8.27 -9.63
CA ALA A 49 12.34 -9.07 -10.35
C ALA A 49 13.39 -9.73 -9.43
N ARG A 50 13.49 -9.29 -8.17
CA ARG A 50 14.39 -9.85 -7.15
C ARG A 50 13.70 -10.85 -6.24
N CYS A 51 12.39 -11.03 -6.36
CA CYS A 51 11.64 -11.97 -5.55
C CYS A 51 11.77 -13.38 -6.16
N GLU A 52 12.33 -14.31 -5.40
CA GLU A 52 12.48 -15.72 -5.79
C GLU A 52 11.57 -16.60 -4.92
N GLY A 53 10.66 -17.34 -5.54
CA GLY A 53 9.76 -18.25 -4.83
C GLY A 53 8.62 -17.53 -4.11
N PRO A 54 7.94 -18.19 -3.15
CA PRO A 54 6.82 -17.59 -2.44
C PRO A 54 7.18 -16.31 -1.67
N VAL A 55 6.36 -15.26 -1.80
CA VAL A 55 6.62 -13.93 -1.21
C VAL A 55 5.65 -13.60 -0.08
N LEU A 56 6.16 -13.02 1.00
CA LEU A 56 5.39 -12.39 2.07
C LEU A 56 5.60 -10.87 2.01
N ASP A 57 4.52 -10.10 1.86
CA ASP A 57 4.53 -8.63 1.84
C ASP A 57 3.90 -8.09 3.13
N LEU A 58 4.73 -7.49 4.00
CA LEU A 58 4.33 -6.99 5.32
C LEU A 58 4.08 -5.48 5.26
N GLY A 59 2.88 -5.05 5.66
CA GLY A 59 2.41 -3.69 5.41
C GLY A 59 2.11 -3.50 3.92
N CYS A 60 1.41 -4.47 3.32
CA CYS A 60 1.21 -4.51 1.87
C CYS A 60 0.35 -3.36 1.34
N GLY A 61 -0.31 -2.59 2.21
CA GLY A 61 -1.23 -1.54 1.83
C GLY A 61 -2.33 -2.08 0.89
N PRO A 62 -2.71 -1.33 -0.16
CA PRO A 62 -3.63 -1.75 -1.22
C PRO A 62 -3.28 -3.06 -1.96
N GLY A 63 -2.11 -3.66 -1.68
CA GLY A 63 -1.73 -4.97 -2.21
C GLY A 63 -1.22 -4.92 -3.65
N ARG A 64 -0.79 -3.76 -4.16
CA ARG A 64 -0.38 -3.62 -5.58
C ARG A 64 0.78 -4.55 -5.97
N LEU A 65 1.70 -4.81 -5.05
CA LEU A 65 2.84 -5.71 -5.28
C LEU A 65 2.41 -7.17 -5.23
N VAL A 66 1.58 -7.55 -4.24
CA VAL A 66 0.98 -8.89 -4.14
C VAL A 66 0.18 -9.22 -5.39
N ALA A 67 -0.65 -8.29 -5.86
CA ALA A 67 -1.43 -8.46 -7.09
C ALA A 67 -0.53 -8.63 -8.34
N ALA A 68 0.56 -7.86 -8.42
CA ALA A 68 1.53 -8.00 -9.51
C ALA A 68 2.26 -9.35 -9.48
N LEU A 69 2.69 -9.81 -8.31
CA LEU A 69 3.31 -11.13 -8.13
C LEU A 69 2.36 -12.27 -8.51
N ALA A 70 1.09 -12.17 -8.09
CA ALA A 70 0.06 -13.15 -8.45
C ALA A 70 -0.14 -13.22 -9.98
N ARG A 71 -0.16 -12.08 -10.68
CA ARG A 71 -0.22 -12.04 -12.16
C ARG A 71 1.00 -12.68 -12.83
N LEU A 72 2.16 -12.66 -12.17
CA LEU A 72 3.38 -13.33 -12.63
C LEU A 72 3.40 -14.83 -12.28
N GLY A 73 2.35 -15.36 -11.64
CA GLY A 73 2.28 -16.76 -11.21
C GLY A 73 3.12 -17.08 -9.97
N GLN A 74 3.65 -16.06 -9.29
CA GLN A 74 4.42 -16.24 -8.06
C GLN A 74 3.46 -16.26 -6.86
N PRO A 75 3.49 -17.30 -6.01
CA PRO A 75 2.69 -17.32 -4.79
C PRO A 75 3.05 -16.12 -3.89
N ALA A 76 2.05 -15.35 -3.48
CA ALA A 76 2.26 -14.18 -2.64
C ALA A 76 1.16 -14.05 -1.58
N LEU A 77 1.55 -13.63 -0.37
CA LEU A 77 0.64 -13.29 0.73
C LEU A 77 0.93 -11.84 1.18
N GLY A 78 -0.10 -11.00 1.15
CA GLY A 78 -0.07 -9.67 1.76
C GLY A 78 -0.64 -9.68 3.17
N VAL A 79 -0.01 -8.94 4.08
CA VAL A 79 -0.53 -8.71 5.43
C VAL A 79 -0.49 -7.21 5.71
N ASP A 80 -1.62 -6.65 6.13
CA ASP A 80 -1.72 -5.29 6.62
C ASP A 80 -2.55 -5.24 7.91
N VAL A 81 -2.24 -4.29 8.78
CA VAL A 81 -2.98 -4.06 10.04
C VAL A 81 -4.23 -3.22 9.81
N THR A 82 -4.30 -2.51 8.69
CA THR A 82 -5.42 -1.68 8.29
C THR A 82 -6.38 -2.50 7.43
N PRO A 83 -7.61 -2.80 7.90
CA PRO A 83 -8.56 -3.59 7.12
C PRO A 83 -8.90 -2.98 5.75
N GLU A 84 -8.97 -1.65 5.66
CA GLU A 84 -9.24 -0.94 4.39
C GLU A 84 -8.14 -1.11 3.34
N ALA A 85 -6.96 -1.56 3.72
CA ALA A 85 -5.85 -1.80 2.81
C ALA A 85 -6.08 -3.02 1.92
N VAL A 86 -6.85 -4.01 2.38
CA VAL A 86 -7.03 -5.30 1.68
C VAL A 86 -8.50 -5.62 1.39
N ALA A 87 -9.38 -4.62 1.53
CA ALA A 87 -10.84 -4.75 1.44
C ALA A 87 -11.38 -4.76 -0.01
#